data_AF-A0A3N9U2A7-F1
#
_entry.id   AF-A0A3N9U2A7-F1
#
_cell.length_a   1.000
_cell.length_b   1.000
_cell.length_c   1.000
_cell.angle_alpha   90.00
_cell.angle_beta   90.00
_cell.angle_gamma   90.00
#
_symmetry.space_group_name_H-M   'P 1'
#
loop_
_entity.id
_entity.type
_entity.pdbx_description
1 polymer ?
#
loop_
_entity_poly.entity_id
_entity_poly.type
_entity_poly.pdbx_seq_one_letter_code
_entity_poly.pdbx_strand_id
1 'polypeptide(L)'
;MVALHAWETIWIAYKPLLDERLKLWRKKYNKGIKSYPDCLWLTETGKPVNPNDVQAAFRQAREEIQETNDTFPMVTPHWLRHTFACGLISNYCDKLGIEIDPDNEVQLHQIHQSVTDLLGHKDMATTERYIRTIKRIVNRRLLPDITYRLAKDGNTILNAGIMPDSLEKVDSQINWQETVEHHRLLTVSKCPLQQTC
;
A
#
# COMPACT_ATOMS: atom_id res chain seq x y z
N MET A 1 -2.75 -9.07 17.01
CA MET A 1 -3.07 -8.13 18.12
C MET A 1 -2.51 -6.72 17.82
N VAL A 2 -2.73 -6.18 16.61
CA VAL A 2 -2.14 -4.88 16.15
C VAL A 2 -3.22 -3.82 15.88
N ALA A 3 -4.46 -4.25 15.59
CA ALA A 3 -5.55 -3.34 15.22
C ALA A 3 -6.04 -2.42 16.36
N LEU A 4 -5.93 -2.84 17.62
CA LEU A 4 -6.38 -2.02 18.76
C LEU A 4 -5.57 -0.72 18.89
N HIS A 5 -4.25 -0.80 18.69
CA HIS A 5 -3.35 0.32 18.97
C HIS A 5 -3.44 1.46 17.95
N ALA A 6 -3.67 1.14 16.68
CA ALA A 6 -3.85 2.15 15.63
C ALA A 6 -5.17 2.91 15.83
N TRP A 7 -6.26 2.20 16.15
CA TRP A 7 -7.55 2.83 16.41
C TRP A 7 -7.51 3.68 17.68
N GLU A 8 -6.88 3.21 18.75
CA GLU A 8 -6.69 3.98 19.99
C GLU A 8 -5.92 5.28 19.73
N THR A 9 -4.85 5.21 18.94
CA THR A 9 -4.02 6.38 18.62
C THR A 9 -4.82 7.41 17.80
N ILE A 10 -5.53 6.94 16.76
CA ILE A 10 -6.41 7.79 15.95
C ILE A 10 -7.50 8.40 16.83
N TRP A 11 -8.13 7.61 17.70
CA TRP A 11 -9.19 8.07 18.57
C TRP A 11 -8.70 9.10 19.60
N ILE A 12 -7.55 8.87 20.22
CA ILE A 12 -6.94 9.82 21.17
C ILE A 12 -6.65 11.15 20.48
N ALA A 13 -6.10 11.12 19.26
CA ALA A 13 -5.80 12.33 18.49
C ALA A 13 -7.07 13.03 17.98
N TYR A 14 -8.06 12.26 17.52
CA TYR A 14 -9.25 12.80 16.86
C TYR A 14 -10.35 13.23 17.83
N LYS A 15 -10.49 12.56 18.98
CA LYS A 15 -11.58 12.81 19.92
C LYS A 15 -11.70 14.28 20.36
N PRO A 16 -10.61 14.99 20.72
CA PRO A 16 -10.71 16.40 21.08
C PRO A 16 -11.25 17.25 19.92
N LEU A 17 -10.79 17.01 18.69
CA LEU A 17 -11.24 17.69 17.49
C LEU A 17 -12.72 17.40 17.20
N LEU A 18 -13.14 16.15 17.38
CA LEU A 18 -14.54 15.75 17.22
C LEU A 18 -15.44 16.46 18.24
N ASP A 19 -15.03 16.51 19.50
CA ASP A 19 -15.80 17.17 20.57
C ASP A 19 -15.99 18.67 20.29
N GLU A 20 -14.97 19.36 19.75
CA GLU A 20 -15.07 20.75 19.31
C GLU A 20 -16.02 20.92 18.12
N ARG A 21 -15.84 20.11 17.08
CA ARG A 21 -16.64 20.17 15.85
C ARG A 21 -18.10 19.79 16.10
N LEU A 22 -18.37 18.89 17.04
CA LEU A 22 -19.72 18.54 17.49
C LEU A 22 -20.46 19.72 18.10
N LYS A 23 -19.78 20.61 18.85
CA LYS A 23 -20.40 21.83 19.39
C LYS A 23 -20.90 22.73 18.27
N LEU A 24 -20.08 22.91 17.23
CA LEU A 24 -20.42 23.69 16.03
C LEU A 24 -21.57 23.06 15.26
N TRP A 25 -21.53 21.73 15.07
CA TRP A 25 -22.60 20.99 14.40
C TRP A 25 -23.94 21.13 15.13
N ARG A 26 -23.96 20.96 16.46
CA ARG A 26 -25.19 21.10 17.25
C ARG A 26 -25.79 22.50 17.14
N LYS A 27 -24.94 23.54 17.17
CA LYS A 27 -25.37 24.94 17.04
C LYS A 27 -25.96 25.22 15.65
N LYS A 28 -25.34 24.70 14.59
CA LYS A 28 -25.65 25.09 13.20
C LYS A 28 -26.66 24.19 12.51
N TYR A 29 -26.61 22.88 12.75
CA TYR A 29 -27.36 21.88 11.98
C TYR A 29 -28.38 21.09 12.81
N ASN A 30 -28.20 20.97 14.13
CA ASN A 30 -29.09 20.18 14.97
C ASN A 30 -29.98 21.00 15.93
N LYS A 31 -30.09 22.32 15.72
CA LYS A 31 -30.90 23.24 16.55
C LYS A 31 -30.67 23.08 18.07
N GLY A 32 -29.47 22.68 18.49
CA GLY A 32 -29.13 22.45 19.89
C GLY A 32 -29.58 21.13 20.51
N ILE A 33 -30.20 20.21 19.74
CA ILE A 33 -30.57 18.88 20.21
C ILE A 33 -29.28 18.08 20.52
N LYS A 34 -29.25 17.40 21.68
CA LYS A 34 -28.14 16.51 22.05
C LYS A 34 -28.25 15.15 21.33
N SER A 35 -28.18 15.18 20.00
CA SER A 35 -27.94 13.99 19.18
C SER A 35 -26.49 13.96 18.72
N TYR A 36 -26.03 12.76 18.34
CA TYR A 36 -24.85 12.61 17.51
C TYR A 36 -25.24 12.70 16.03
N PRO A 37 -24.38 13.25 15.17
CA PRO A 37 -24.56 13.12 13.74
C PRO A 37 -24.39 11.66 13.31
N ASP A 38 -25.12 11.24 12.29
CA ASP A 38 -24.94 9.92 11.65
C ASP A 38 -23.60 9.80 10.89
N CYS A 39 -22.77 10.85 10.91
CA CYS A 39 -21.45 10.87 10.29
C CYS A 39 -20.34 11.00 11.34
N LEU A 40 -19.32 10.14 11.23
CA LEU A 40 -18.16 10.17 12.13
C LEU A 40 -17.29 11.42 11.93
N TRP A 41 -17.20 11.92 10.68
CA TRP A 41 -16.25 12.95 10.30
C TRP A 41 -16.93 14.30 10.09
N LEU A 42 -16.51 15.28 10.88
CA LEU A 42 -16.90 16.68 10.75
C LEU A 42 -15.72 17.53 10.27
N THR A 43 -15.99 18.53 9.45
CA THR A 43 -15.05 19.61 9.10
C THR A 43 -14.85 20.55 10.30
N GLU A 44 -13.86 21.44 10.22
CA GLU A 44 -13.60 22.46 11.25
C GLU A 44 -14.78 23.39 11.50
N THR A 45 -15.67 23.56 10.51
CA THR A 45 -16.90 24.36 10.65
C THR A 45 -18.09 23.57 11.21
N GLY A 46 -17.88 22.31 11.58
CA GLY A 46 -18.93 21.39 12.06
C GLY A 46 -19.86 20.89 10.95
N LYS A 47 -19.52 21.04 9.67
CA LYS A 47 -20.26 20.42 8.55
C LYS A 47 -19.81 18.96 8.38
N PRO A 48 -20.72 18.01 8.05
CA PRO A 48 -20.33 16.67 7.60
C PRO A 48 -19.32 16.71 6.45
N VAL A 49 -18.27 15.89 6.56
CA VAL A 49 -17.26 15.74 5.51
C VAL A 49 -17.91 15.12 4.27
N ASN A 50 -17.63 15.71 3.11
CA ASN A 50 -18.07 15.22 1.81
C ASN A 50 -16.86 14.76 0.95
N PRO A 51 -17.08 14.08 -0.19
CA PRO A 51 -15.98 13.58 -1.02
C PRO A 51 -14.98 14.64 -1.50
N ASN A 52 -15.42 15.88 -1.75
CA ASN A 52 -14.52 16.96 -2.18
C ASN A 52 -13.60 17.41 -1.04
N ASP A 53 -14.10 17.40 0.20
CA ASP A 53 -13.29 17.72 1.38
C ASP A 53 -12.15 16.71 1.54
N VAL A 54 -12.44 15.42 1.31
CA VAL A 54 -11.43 14.35 1.33
C VAL A 54 -10.40 14.56 0.22
N GLN A 55 -10.84 14.79 -1.02
CA GLN A 55 -9.92 15.05 -2.13
C GLN A 55 -9.04 16.29 -1.89
N ALA A 56 -9.60 17.34 -1.28
CA ALA A 56 -8.86 18.54 -0.92
C ALA A 56 -7.78 18.25 0.13
N ALA A 57 -8.11 17.49 1.18
CA ALA A 57 -7.14 17.10 2.21
C ALA A 57 -5.97 16.28 1.62
N PHE A 58 -6.26 15.34 0.71
CA PHE A 58 -5.20 14.57 0.03
C PHE A 58 -4.32 15.43 -0.86
N ARG A 59 -4.92 16.39 -1.58
CA ARG A 59 -4.18 17.33 -2.40
C ARG A 59 -3.25 18.20 -1.56
N GLN A 60 -3.75 18.74 -0.45
CA GLN A 60 -2.95 19.56 0.47
C GLN A 60 -1.77 18.76 1.04
N ALA A 61 -2.03 17.56 1.59
CA ALA A 61 -0.96 16.71 2.13
C ALA A 61 0.11 16.37 1.07
N ARG A 62 -0.30 16.18 -0.19
CA ARG A 62 0.64 15.97 -1.29
C ARG A 62 1.47 17.22 -1.57
N GLU A 63 0.86 18.39 -1.63
CA GLU A 63 1.55 19.67 -1.88
C GLU A 63 2.62 19.91 -0.80
N GLU A 64 2.28 19.70 0.47
CA GLU A 64 3.23 19.79 1.59
C GLU A 64 4.42 18.82 1.44
N ILE A 65 4.19 17.59 0.96
CA ILE A 65 5.29 16.64 0.70
C ILE A 65 6.13 17.10 -0.50
N GLN A 66 5.50 17.62 -1.55
CA GLN A 66 6.17 18.07 -2.77
C GLN A 66 7.09 19.27 -2.53
N GLU A 67 6.85 20.08 -1.49
CA GLU A 67 7.78 21.14 -1.06
C GLU A 67 9.16 20.59 -0.68
N THR A 68 9.23 19.34 -0.21
CA THR A 68 10.47 18.67 0.22
C THR A 68 10.96 17.59 -0.74
N ASN A 69 10.08 17.13 -1.64
CA ASN A 69 10.36 16.07 -2.61
C ASN A 69 9.60 16.33 -3.92
N ASP A 70 10.26 17.04 -4.84
CA ASP A 70 9.74 17.42 -6.15
C ASP A 70 9.36 16.22 -7.04
N THR A 71 9.95 15.05 -6.79
CA THR A 71 9.63 13.79 -7.50
C THR A 71 8.44 13.03 -6.91
N PHE A 72 7.82 13.51 -5.83
CA PHE A 72 6.70 12.81 -5.20
C PHE A 72 5.51 12.69 -6.16
N PRO A 73 4.98 11.46 -6.39
CA PRO A 73 4.02 11.20 -7.43
C PRO A 73 2.66 11.82 -7.14
N MET A 74 1.83 11.92 -8.19
CA MET A 74 0.44 12.31 -7.98
C MET A 74 -0.34 11.19 -7.28
N VAL A 75 -0.72 11.44 -6.02
CA VAL A 75 -1.50 10.51 -5.21
C VAL A 75 -2.97 10.95 -5.16
N THR A 76 -3.87 9.99 -5.34
CA THR A 76 -5.33 10.18 -5.15
C THR A 76 -5.84 9.17 -4.11
N PRO A 77 -7.01 9.39 -3.49
CA PRO A 77 -7.59 8.42 -2.54
C PRO A 77 -7.74 7.02 -3.15
N HIS A 78 -8.09 6.95 -4.44
CA HIS A 78 -8.22 5.69 -5.15
C HIS A 78 -6.88 4.96 -5.31
N TRP A 79 -5.79 5.70 -5.52
CA TRP A 79 -4.44 5.13 -5.61
C TRP A 79 -3.98 4.58 -4.26
N LEU A 80 -4.28 5.28 -3.16
CA LEU A 80 -3.96 4.76 -1.82
C LEU A 80 -4.76 3.52 -1.47
N ARG A 81 -6.03 3.41 -1.92
CA ARG A 81 -6.78 2.16 -1.81
C ARG A 81 -6.08 1.02 -2.54
N HIS A 82 -5.56 1.27 -3.75
CA HIS A 82 -4.78 0.27 -4.49
C HIS A 82 -3.48 -0.10 -3.77
N THR A 83 -2.74 0.88 -3.24
CA THR A 83 -1.54 0.64 -2.42
C THR A 83 -1.85 -0.21 -1.19
N PHE A 84 -2.95 0.09 -0.49
CA PHE A 84 -3.41 -0.67 0.66
C PHE A 84 -3.74 -2.12 0.28
N ALA A 85 -4.51 -2.33 -0.80
CA ALA A 85 -4.86 -3.67 -1.28
C ALA A 85 -3.62 -4.49 -1.67
N CYS A 86 -2.69 -3.91 -2.44
CA CYS A 86 -1.43 -4.56 -2.80
C CYS A 86 -0.60 -4.92 -1.56
N GLY A 87 -0.46 -3.99 -0.61
CA GLY A 87 0.31 -4.22 0.62
C GLY A 87 -0.33 -5.29 1.51
N LEU A 88 -1.66 -5.31 1.62
CA LEU A 88 -2.39 -6.33 2.37
C LEU A 88 -2.18 -7.72 1.77
N ILE A 89 -2.33 -7.86 0.45
CA ILE A 89 -2.14 -9.13 -0.26
C ILE A 89 -0.69 -9.61 -0.14
N SER A 90 0.29 -8.72 -0.36
CA SER A 90 1.71 -9.05 -0.22
C SER A 90 2.01 -9.55 1.19
N ASN A 91 1.60 -8.81 2.22
CA ASN A 91 1.82 -9.20 3.61
C ASN A 91 1.11 -10.52 3.96
N TYR A 92 -0.09 -10.75 3.43
CA TYR A 92 -0.81 -12.01 3.64
C TYR A 92 -0.03 -13.19 3.07
N CYS A 93 0.44 -13.08 1.82
CA CYS A 93 1.22 -14.13 1.16
C CYS A 93 2.56 -14.37 1.88
N ASP A 94 3.28 -13.30 2.23
CA ASP A 94 4.55 -13.36 2.96
C ASP A 94 4.40 -14.08 4.31
N LYS A 95 3.31 -13.84 5.03
CA LYS A 95 3.04 -14.49 6.33
C LYS A 95 2.71 -15.97 6.22
N LEU A 96 2.18 -16.40 5.09
CA LEU A 96 1.84 -17.79 4.82
C LEU A 96 2.93 -18.54 4.04
N GLY A 97 4.00 -17.85 3.61
CA GLY A 97 5.03 -18.42 2.75
C GLY A 97 4.51 -18.80 1.37
N ILE A 98 3.47 -18.11 0.90
CA ILE A 98 2.86 -18.35 -0.42
C ILE A 98 3.59 -17.46 -1.43
N GLU A 99 4.14 -18.07 -2.48
CA GLU A 99 4.64 -17.32 -3.63
C GLU A 99 3.47 -16.85 -4.49
N ILE A 100 3.44 -15.57 -4.82
CA ILE A 100 2.38 -14.99 -5.65
C ILE A 100 2.57 -15.38 -7.11
N ASP A 101 1.58 -16.09 -7.64
CA ASP A 101 1.49 -16.53 -9.03
C ASP A 101 0.18 -16.00 -9.66
N PRO A 102 0.25 -15.02 -10.60
CA PRO A 102 -0.93 -14.46 -11.25
C PRO A 102 -1.66 -15.45 -12.17
N ASP A 103 -1.00 -16.51 -12.63
CA ASP A 103 -1.55 -17.48 -13.58
C ASP A 103 -2.12 -18.72 -12.87
N ASN A 104 -1.95 -18.81 -11.55
CA ASN A 104 -2.57 -19.82 -10.70
C ASN A 104 -4.00 -19.41 -10.28
N GLU A 105 -5.00 -19.84 -11.05
CA GLU A 105 -6.41 -19.52 -10.81
C GLU A 105 -6.92 -19.97 -9.43
N VAL A 106 -6.44 -21.11 -8.91
CA VAL A 106 -6.84 -21.63 -7.60
C VAL A 106 -6.32 -20.71 -6.49
N GLN A 107 -5.06 -20.29 -6.59
CA GLN A 107 -4.47 -19.33 -5.66
C GLN A 107 -5.16 -17.98 -5.73
N LEU A 108 -5.43 -17.46 -6.93
CA LEU A 108 -6.17 -16.22 -7.13
C LEU A 108 -7.53 -16.25 -6.42
N HIS A 109 -8.28 -17.35 -6.56
CA HIS A 109 -9.57 -17.52 -5.90
C HIS A 109 -9.43 -17.55 -4.37
N GLN A 110 -8.46 -18.27 -3.83
CA GLN A 110 -8.20 -18.34 -2.38
C GLN A 110 -7.81 -16.97 -1.80
N ILE A 111 -6.91 -16.25 -2.47
CA ILE A 111 -6.52 -14.89 -2.07
C ILE A 111 -7.73 -13.96 -2.14
N HIS A 112 -8.49 -14.00 -3.24
CA HIS A 112 -9.69 -13.19 -3.41
C HIS A 112 -10.68 -13.44 -2.28
N GLN A 113 -11.03 -14.69 -1.99
CA GLN A 113 -11.93 -15.03 -0.87
C GLN A 113 -11.40 -14.51 0.48
N SER A 114 -10.08 -14.60 0.72
CA SER A 114 -9.46 -14.18 1.97
C SER A 114 -9.45 -12.65 2.19
N VAL A 115 -9.44 -11.86 1.11
CA VAL A 115 -9.36 -10.38 1.20
C VAL A 115 -10.65 -9.66 0.81
N THR A 116 -11.64 -10.38 0.27
CA THR A 116 -12.88 -9.80 -0.26
C THR A 116 -13.65 -9.04 0.79
N ASP A 117 -13.81 -9.59 1.99
CA ASP A 117 -14.56 -8.92 3.07
C ASP A 117 -13.88 -7.65 3.56
N LEU A 118 -12.53 -7.62 3.53
CA LEU A 118 -11.74 -6.46 3.94
C LEU A 118 -11.71 -5.36 2.88
N LEU A 119 -11.65 -5.75 1.61
CA LEU A 119 -11.54 -4.81 0.49
C LEU A 119 -12.89 -4.49 -0.17
N GLY A 120 -13.97 -5.18 0.20
CA GLY A 120 -15.30 -5.01 -0.39
C GLY A 120 -15.34 -5.25 -1.90
N HIS A 121 -14.46 -6.10 -2.44
CA HIS A 121 -14.41 -6.36 -3.88
C HIS A 121 -15.45 -7.41 -4.26
N LYS A 122 -16.38 -7.03 -5.14
CA LYS A 122 -17.36 -7.97 -5.69
C LYS A 122 -16.78 -8.81 -6.85
N ASP A 123 -15.71 -8.34 -7.47
CA ASP A 123 -15.17 -8.89 -8.70
C ASP A 123 -13.72 -9.36 -8.53
N MET A 124 -13.48 -10.62 -8.91
CA MET A 124 -12.18 -11.27 -8.89
C MET A 124 -11.17 -10.58 -9.82
N ALA A 125 -11.62 -9.98 -10.93
CA ALA A 125 -10.74 -9.23 -11.85
C ALA A 125 -10.06 -8.03 -11.16
N THR A 126 -10.69 -7.48 -10.11
CA THR A 126 -10.09 -6.40 -9.32
C THR A 126 -8.95 -6.94 -8.45
N THR A 127 -9.10 -8.13 -7.86
CA THR A 127 -8.05 -8.79 -7.09
C THR A 127 -6.88 -9.22 -7.97
N GLU A 128 -7.18 -9.76 -9.15
CA GLU A 128 -6.17 -10.14 -10.15
C GLU A 128 -5.28 -8.95 -10.54
N ARG A 129 -5.88 -7.76 -10.73
CA ARG A 129 -5.12 -6.52 -11.02
C ARG A 129 -4.10 -6.20 -9.92
N TYR A 130 -4.41 -6.44 -8.65
CA TYR A 130 -3.44 -6.25 -7.56
C TYR A 130 -2.31 -7.25 -7.62
N ILE A 131 -2.63 -8.53 -7.80
CA ILE A 131 -1.65 -9.61 -7.88
C ILE A 131 -0.66 -9.34 -9.03
N ARG A 132 -1.17 -9.01 -10.22
CA ARG A 132 -0.32 -8.62 -11.37
C ARG A 132 0.52 -7.38 -11.04
N THR A 133 -0.02 -6.42 -10.31
CA THR A 133 0.72 -5.21 -9.90
C THR A 133 1.87 -5.55 -8.94
N ILE A 134 1.63 -6.44 -7.96
CA ILE A 134 2.65 -6.90 -7.02
C ILE A 134 3.78 -7.62 -7.77
N LYS A 135 3.46 -8.63 -8.59
CA LYS A 135 4.48 -9.37 -9.37
C LYS A 135 5.26 -8.42 -10.28
N ARG A 136 4.61 -7.45 -10.94
CA ARG A 136 5.29 -6.43 -11.75
C ARG A 136 6.27 -5.58 -10.94
N ILE A 137 5.91 -5.15 -9.73
CA ILE A 137 6.78 -4.34 -8.87
C ILE A 137 7.98 -5.18 -8.38
N VAL A 138 7.73 -6.42 -7.95
CA VAL A 138 8.77 -7.37 -7.55
C VAL A 138 9.75 -7.60 -8.72
N ASN A 139 9.23 -7.92 -9.90
CA ASN A 139 10.04 -8.10 -11.11
C ASN A 139 10.85 -6.84 -11.44
N ARG A 140 10.26 -5.65 -11.43
CA ARG A 140 11.00 -4.40 -11.69
C ARG A 140 12.14 -4.16 -10.70
N ARG A 141 12.00 -4.57 -9.45
CA ARG A 141 13.04 -4.44 -8.44
C ARG A 141 14.18 -5.43 -8.66
N LEU A 142 13.85 -6.65 -9.08
CA LEU A 142 14.81 -7.75 -9.20
C LEU A 142 15.52 -7.79 -10.55
N LEU A 143 14.86 -7.34 -11.62
CA LEU A 143 15.40 -7.32 -12.97
C LEU A 143 16.80 -6.71 -13.04
N PRO A 144 17.08 -5.53 -12.45
CA PRO A 144 18.44 -4.97 -12.45
C PRO A 144 19.50 -5.92 -11.87
N ASP A 145 19.21 -6.59 -10.75
CA ASP A 145 20.16 -7.52 -10.11
C ASP A 145 20.37 -8.77 -10.96
N ILE A 146 19.28 -9.35 -11.50
CA ILE A 146 19.32 -10.50 -12.40
C ILE A 146 20.16 -10.16 -13.65
N THR A 147 19.92 -9.00 -14.26
CA THR A 147 20.66 -8.58 -15.45
C THR A 147 22.14 -8.36 -15.17
N TYR A 148 22.48 -7.82 -14.00
CA TYR A 148 23.86 -7.63 -13.58
C TYR A 148 24.59 -8.97 -13.41
N ARG A 149 23.96 -9.95 -12.75
CA ARG A 149 24.55 -11.29 -12.55
C ARG A 149 24.73 -12.04 -13.87
N LEU A 150 23.70 -12.05 -14.72
CA LEU A 150 23.79 -12.69 -16.04
C LEU A 150 24.94 -12.10 -16.87
N ALA A 151 25.09 -10.78 -16.89
CA ALA A 151 26.17 -10.10 -17.60
C ALA A 151 27.56 -10.45 -17.05
N LYS A 152 27.68 -10.61 -15.72
CA LYS A 152 28.93 -11.03 -15.06
C LYS A 152 29.33 -12.45 -15.44
N ASP A 153 28.36 -13.34 -15.64
CA ASP A 153 28.58 -14.73 -16.06
C ASP A 153 28.74 -14.89 -17.59
N GLY A 154 28.83 -13.79 -18.33
CA GLY A 154 28.97 -13.79 -19.79
C GLY A 154 27.68 -14.07 -20.57
N ASN A 155 26.53 -14.12 -19.88
CA ASN A 155 25.21 -14.35 -20.47
C ASN A 155 24.48 -13.03 -20.71
N THR A 156 23.65 -12.97 -21.76
CA THR A 156 22.68 -11.88 -21.95
C THR A 156 21.27 -12.41 -21.77
N ILE A 157 20.30 -11.57 -21.41
CA ILE A 157 18.88 -11.98 -21.24
C ILE A 157 18.36 -12.70 -22.50
N LEU A 158 18.76 -12.23 -23.68
CA LEU A 158 18.43 -12.81 -24.98
C LEU A 158 19.09 -14.18 -25.21
N ASN A 159 20.37 -14.34 -24.80
CA ASN A 159 21.09 -15.60 -24.94
C ASN A 159 20.66 -16.66 -23.91
N ALA A 160 20.09 -16.23 -22.77
CA ALA A 160 19.56 -17.11 -21.73
C ALA A 160 18.15 -17.66 -22.06
N GLY A 161 17.56 -17.29 -23.21
CA GLY A 161 16.22 -17.74 -23.62
C GLY A 161 15.08 -17.19 -22.75
N ILE A 162 15.32 -16.10 -22.02
CA ILE A 162 14.33 -15.49 -21.12
C ILE A 162 13.48 -14.52 -21.95
N MET A 163 12.32 -14.99 -22.41
CA MET A 163 11.30 -14.12 -22.99
C MET A 163 10.76 -13.16 -21.92
N PRO A 164 10.32 -11.93 -22.27
CA PRO A 164 9.77 -10.96 -21.32
C PRO A 164 8.64 -11.50 -20.44
N ASP A 165 7.94 -12.51 -20.94
CA ASP A 165 6.78 -13.16 -20.33
C ASP A 165 7.16 -14.42 -19.53
N SER A 166 8.45 -14.75 -19.41
CA SER A 166 8.94 -16.04 -18.84
C SER A 166 9.82 -15.89 -17.59
N LEU A 167 9.60 -14.83 -16.81
CA LEU A 167 10.33 -14.59 -15.56
C LEU A 167 10.19 -15.73 -14.53
N GLU A 168 9.18 -16.59 -14.68
CA GLU A 168 8.97 -17.80 -13.87
C GLU A 168 10.10 -18.82 -13.97
N LYS A 169 10.78 -18.95 -15.12
CA LYS A 169 11.90 -19.90 -15.26
C LYS A 169 13.16 -19.42 -14.55
N VAL A 170 13.36 -18.11 -14.48
CA VAL A 170 14.49 -17.49 -13.77
C VAL A 170 14.31 -17.63 -12.26
N ASP A 171 13.07 -17.57 -11.78
CA ASP A 171 12.66 -17.73 -10.39
C ASP A 171 13.23 -19.02 -9.75
N SER A 172 13.15 -20.13 -10.49
CA SER A 172 13.65 -21.44 -10.04
C SER A 172 15.17 -21.58 -9.91
N GLN A 173 15.94 -20.64 -10.49
CA GLN A 173 17.41 -20.65 -10.50
C GLN A 173 18.01 -19.61 -9.56
N ILE A 174 17.19 -18.73 -9.00
CA ILE A 174 17.62 -17.69 -8.07
C ILE A 174 17.58 -18.24 -6.65
N ASN A 175 18.74 -18.24 -5.97
CA ASN A 175 18.77 -18.42 -4.52
C ASN A 175 18.23 -17.15 -3.85
N TRP A 176 16.94 -17.20 -3.51
CA TRP A 176 16.22 -16.09 -2.90
C TRP A 176 16.78 -15.66 -1.54
N GLN A 177 17.34 -16.60 -0.76
CA GLN A 177 17.91 -16.29 0.55
C GLN A 177 19.15 -15.40 0.43
N GLU A 178 20.04 -15.68 -0.52
CA GLU A 178 21.22 -14.85 -0.78
C GLU A 178 20.86 -13.48 -1.36
N THR A 179 19.85 -13.44 -2.22
CA THR A 179 19.42 -12.20 -2.90
C THR A 179 18.75 -11.22 -1.96
N VAL A 180 17.94 -11.72 -1.02
CA VAL A 180 17.33 -10.91 0.05
C VAL A 180 18.40 -10.40 1.01
N GLU A 181 19.38 -11.23 1.39
CA GLU A 181 20.44 -10.81 2.31
C GLU A 181 21.38 -9.77 1.69
N HIS A 182 21.76 -9.93 0.43
CA HIS A 182 22.54 -8.93 -0.31
C HIS A 182 21.81 -7.58 -0.41
N HIS A 183 20.50 -7.60 -0.68
CA HIS A 183 19.69 -6.38 -0.69
C HIS A 183 19.54 -5.76 0.70
N ARG A 184 19.38 -6.57 1.75
CA ARG A 184 19.31 -6.10 3.14
C ARG A 184 20.57 -5.33 3.51
N LEU A 185 21.74 -5.87 3.17
CA LEU A 185 23.04 -5.22 3.38
C LEU A 185 23.16 -3.89 2.62
N LEU A 186 22.66 -3.80 1.39
CA LEU A 186 22.67 -2.57 0.58
C LEU A 186 21.67 -1.50 1.07
N THR A 187 20.56 -1.89 1.69
CA THR A 187 19.59 -0.96 2.30
C THR A 187 20.01 -0.46 3.67
N VAL A 188 20.66 -1.31 4.48
CA VAL A 188 21.21 -0.91 5.79
C VAL A 188 22.37 0.07 5.62
N SER A 189 23.18 -0.06 4.57
CA SER A 189 24.29 0.86 4.28
C SER A 189 23.87 2.25 3.77
N LYS A 190 22.58 2.52 3.56
CA LYS A 190 22.06 3.78 2.99
C LYS A 190 21.13 4.56 3.93
N CYS A 191 20.98 4.18 5.20
CA CYS A 191 20.23 4.95 6.18
C CYS A 191 21.17 5.83 7.01
N PRO A 192 21.23 7.17 6.82
CA PRO A 192 22.16 8.05 7.55
C PRO A 192 21.70 8.40 8.98
N LEU A 193 20.67 7.74 9.54
CA LEU A 193 20.01 8.18 10.77
C LEU A 193 20.18 7.26 11.98
N GLN A 194 21.26 6.48 12.06
CA GLN A 194 21.60 5.70 13.27
C GLN A 194 23.00 5.97 13.83
N GLN A 195 23.53 7.19 13.67
CA GLN A 195 24.73 7.63 14.37
C GLN A 195 24.53 8.98 15.06
N THR A 196 23.50 9.10 15.88
CA THR A 196 23.48 10.00 17.06
C THR A 196 22.42 9.52 18.04
N CYS A 197 22.83 8.65 18.97
CA CYS A 197 22.32 8.53 20.35
C CYS A 197 23.44 7.85 21.15
#